data_AF-A0A5P6P986-F1
#
_entry.id   AF-A0A5P6P986-F1
#
_cell.length_a   1.000
_cell.length_b   1.000
_cell.length_c   1.000
_cell.angle_alpha   90.00
_cell.angle_beta   90.00
_cell.angle_gamma   90.00
#
_symmetry.space_group_name_H-M   'P 1'
#
loop_
_entity.id
_entity.type
_entity.pdbx_description
1 polymer ?
#
loop_
_entity_poly.entity_id
_entity_poly.type
_entity_poly.pdbx_seq_one_letter_code
_entity_poly.pdbx_strand_id
1 'polypeptide(L)'
;MHRKQMRALLRGHRSQPPGPHGNQWSAAVLASIVTFLITVFGFGISAFGFWANLRQTDDLRVLITSSTPLITTESDRIGFTQPIDLTYINSGNRQARISNLGLVALKYNDTRTPTDDSCDEGEPDTKIYPRFDFSSITIKPGEIIDLRGLKYAFGLLSKPLGEQGIVFPNIFRLTANDSLLVCLQQRVVTPDSYVVSLSKALWLLRSRDGDLRFLFDQGKPMVVKKTITYFD
;
A
#
# COMPACT_ATOMS: atom_id res chain seq x y z
N MET A 1 90.96 -38.55 47.82
CA MET A 1 90.51 -37.68 46.71
C MET A 1 89.26 -38.29 46.07
N HIS A 2 88.19 -37.48 45.97
CA HIS A 2 86.97 -37.61 45.16
C HIS A 2 86.16 -38.93 45.15
N ARG A 3 85.06 -39.04 45.91
CA ARG A 3 83.67 -38.49 45.75
C ARG A 3 82.89 -39.02 44.53
N LYS A 4 81.83 -39.78 44.90
CA LYS A 4 80.48 -39.83 44.31
C LYS A 4 80.30 -40.60 42.99
N GLN A 5 80.04 -41.90 43.10
CA GLN A 5 79.07 -42.57 42.23
C GLN A 5 78.27 -43.64 43.02
N MET A 6 77.00 -43.74 42.68
CA MET A 6 76.03 -44.81 43.03
C MET A 6 75.59 -44.95 44.50
N ARG A 7 74.54 -44.20 44.85
CA ARG A 7 73.36 -44.80 45.49
C ARG A 7 72.11 -44.26 44.80
N ALA A 8 71.65 -45.04 43.82
CA ALA A 8 70.27 -45.01 43.36
C ALA A 8 69.42 -45.67 44.45
N LEU A 9 68.44 -44.93 44.97
CA LEU A 9 67.11 -45.37 45.38
C LEU A 9 66.51 -44.32 46.32
N LEU A 10 65.26 -43.94 46.03
CA LEU A 10 64.33 -43.16 46.84
C LEU A 10 64.47 -41.64 46.76
N ARG A 11 63.66 -41.04 45.86
CA ARG A 11 62.97 -39.72 45.91
C ARG A 11 62.87 -39.18 44.47
N GLY A 12 61.71 -38.84 43.94
CA GLY A 12 60.35 -39.00 44.39
C GLY A 12 59.48 -39.04 43.13
N HIS A 13 58.36 -39.75 43.25
CA HIS A 13 57.31 -39.74 42.26
C HIS A 13 56.96 -38.31 41.86
N ARG A 14 56.97 -38.10 40.54
CA ARG A 14 56.38 -36.96 39.86
C ARG A 14 54.87 -37.07 40.03
N SER A 15 54.33 -36.51 41.10
CA SER A 15 52.88 -36.28 41.21
C SER A 15 52.55 -35.06 40.35
N GLN A 16 52.20 -35.30 39.08
CA GLN A 16 51.37 -34.35 38.35
C GLN A 16 50.08 -34.13 39.17
N PRO A 17 49.63 -32.89 39.39
CA PRO A 17 48.32 -32.67 39.96
C PRO A 17 47.27 -33.26 39.00
N PRO A 18 46.22 -33.93 39.50
CA PRO A 18 45.12 -34.34 38.64
C PRO A 18 44.48 -33.07 38.06
N GLY A 19 44.58 -32.91 36.74
CA GLY A 19 43.81 -31.91 36.02
C GLY A 19 42.30 -32.16 36.20
N PRO A 20 41.45 -31.12 36.13
CA PRO A 20 40.04 -31.24 36.47
C PRO A 20 39.32 -32.03 35.37
N HIS A 21 39.22 -33.35 35.52
CA HIS A 21 38.43 -34.21 34.64
C HIS A 21 36.94 -34.28 35.02
N GLY A 22 36.51 -33.56 36.06
CA GLY A 22 35.10 -33.36 36.36
C GLY A 22 34.64 -32.00 35.82
N ASN A 23 33.92 -32.00 34.69
CA ASN A 23 32.96 -30.99 34.20
C ASN A 23 32.95 -30.80 32.68
N GLN A 24 33.93 -31.33 31.93
CA GLN A 24 33.93 -31.18 30.46
C GLN A 24 32.78 -31.91 29.77
N TRP A 25 32.41 -33.11 30.22
CA TRP A 25 31.28 -33.86 29.69
C TRP A 25 29.93 -33.21 30.02
N SER A 26 29.79 -32.70 31.25
CA SER A 26 28.60 -31.98 31.70
C SER A 26 28.42 -30.68 30.90
N ALA A 27 29.51 -29.95 30.64
CA ALA A 27 29.49 -28.72 29.85
C ALA A 27 29.18 -28.99 28.35
N ALA A 28 29.72 -30.06 27.76
CA ALA A 28 29.45 -30.43 26.36
C ALA A 28 28.00 -30.88 26.14
N VAL A 29 27.43 -31.63 27.08
CA VAL A 29 26.02 -32.05 27.04
C VAL A 29 25.09 -30.84 27.25
N LEU A 30 25.38 -29.98 28.22
CA LEU A 30 24.63 -28.73 28.43
C LEU A 30 24.70 -27.83 27.20
N ALA A 31 25.87 -27.68 26.58
CA ALA A 31 26.04 -26.92 25.34
C ALA A 31 25.18 -27.50 24.21
N SER A 32 25.17 -28.83 24.05
CA SER A 32 24.37 -29.51 23.02
C SER A 32 22.86 -29.31 23.23
N ILE A 33 22.38 -29.39 24.48
CA ILE A 33 20.98 -29.12 24.83
C ILE A 33 20.63 -27.66 24.53
N VAL A 34 21.49 -26.72 24.89
CA VAL A 34 21.27 -25.29 24.62
C VAL A 34 21.26 -25.03 23.11
N THR A 35 22.20 -25.59 22.34
CA THR A 35 22.23 -25.46 20.88
C THR A 35 20.99 -26.05 20.22
N PHE A 36 20.53 -27.23 20.69
CA PHE A 36 19.29 -27.85 20.23
C PHE A 36 18.07 -26.97 20.51
N LEU A 37 17.95 -26.43 21.73
CA LEU A 37 16.85 -25.52 22.07
C LEU A 37 16.87 -24.27 21.19
N ILE A 38 18.04 -23.64 21.00
CA ILE A 38 18.18 -22.46 20.13
C ILE A 38 17.77 -22.77 18.69
N THR A 39 18.15 -23.94 18.15
CA THR A 39 17.77 -24.33 16.79
C THR A 39 16.28 -24.63 16.66
N VAL A 40 15.68 -25.34 17.61
CA VAL A 40 14.23 -25.61 17.61
C VAL A 40 13.42 -24.33 17.78
N PHE A 41 13.79 -23.45 18.72
CA PHE A 41 13.12 -22.16 18.88
C PHE A 41 13.34 -21.24 17.67
N GLY A 42 14.55 -21.21 17.11
CA GLY A 42 14.84 -20.46 15.89
C GLY A 42 14.01 -20.92 14.69
N PHE A 43 13.87 -22.25 14.52
CA PHE A 43 12.99 -22.83 13.50
C PHE A 43 11.51 -22.53 13.78
N GLY A 44 11.08 -22.61 15.04
CA GLY A 44 9.71 -22.26 15.43
C GLY A 44 9.37 -20.80 15.12
N ILE A 45 10.26 -19.87 15.43
CA ILE A 45 10.09 -18.43 15.14
C ILE A 45 10.08 -18.18 13.63
N SER A 46 10.97 -18.83 12.87
CA SER A 46 11.02 -18.64 11.41
C SER A 46 9.80 -19.23 10.71
N ALA A 47 9.36 -20.44 11.10
CA ALA A 47 8.15 -21.06 10.58
C ALA A 47 6.89 -20.24 10.92
N PHE A 48 6.80 -19.73 12.16
CA PHE A 48 5.70 -18.85 12.56
C PHE A 48 5.73 -17.52 11.79
N GLY A 49 6.90 -16.90 11.63
CA GLY A 49 7.05 -15.67 10.84
C GLY A 49 6.68 -15.86 9.37
N PHE A 50 7.08 -16.97 8.77
CA PHE A 50 6.68 -17.34 7.40
C PHE A 50 5.17 -17.54 7.29
N TRP A 51 4.57 -18.27 8.23
CA TRP A 51 3.12 -18.51 8.26
C TRP A 51 2.31 -17.22 8.50
N ALA A 52 2.77 -16.33 9.38
CA ALA A 52 2.14 -15.04 9.61
C ALA A 52 2.21 -14.14 8.37
N ASN A 53 3.32 -14.20 7.61
CA ASN A 53 3.45 -13.47 6.34
C ASN A 53 2.54 -14.03 5.23
N LEU A 54 2.28 -15.33 5.20
CA LEU A 54 1.36 -15.93 4.21
C LEU A 54 -0.09 -15.54 4.41
N ARG A 55 -0.50 -15.19 5.64
CA ARG A 55 -1.88 -14.78 5.96
C ARG A 55 -2.14 -13.29 5.79
N GLN A 56 -1.23 -12.57 5.16
CA GLN A 56 -1.37 -11.15 4.88
C GLN A 56 -2.48 -10.89 3.86
N THR A 57 -3.54 -10.21 4.28
CA THR A 57 -4.71 -9.88 3.46
C THR A 57 -4.92 -8.37 3.44
N ASP A 58 -4.81 -7.77 2.26
CA ASP A 58 -5.22 -6.40 2.01
C ASP A 58 -6.70 -6.41 1.62
N ASP A 59 -7.52 -5.56 2.26
CA ASP A 59 -8.87 -5.23 1.82
C ASP A 59 -9.10 -3.74 2.14
N LEU A 60 -8.67 -2.91 1.20
CA LEU A 60 -8.88 -1.47 1.27
C LEU A 60 -10.07 -1.13 0.39
N ARG A 61 -11.01 -0.38 0.96
CA ARG A 61 -12.20 0.12 0.30
C ARG A 61 -12.30 1.61 0.47
N VAL A 62 -12.99 2.25 -0.47
CA VAL A 62 -13.35 3.65 -0.36
C VAL A 62 -14.83 3.79 -0.60
N LEU A 63 -15.46 4.67 0.14
CA LEU A 63 -16.84 5.06 0.00
C LEU A 63 -16.85 6.51 -0.48
N ILE A 64 -17.58 6.77 -1.56
CA ILE A 64 -17.77 8.10 -2.11
C ILE A 64 -19.22 8.50 -1.86
N THR A 65 -19.40 9.51 -1.02
CA THR A 65 -20.72 10.04 -0.67
C THR A 65 -21.03 11.36 -1.39
N SER A 66 -20.03 11.98 -2.01
CA SER A 66 -20.21 13.22 -2.75
C SER A 66 -20.99 12.99 -4.06
N SER A 67 -21.80 13.99 -4.43
CA SER A 67 -22.35 14.09 -5.78
C SER A 67 -21.25 14.22 -6.84
N THR A 68 -21.62 14.14 -8.11
CA THR A 68 -20.67 14.25 -9.21
C THR A 68 -19.76 15.45 -9.12
N PRO A 69 -18.48 15.27 -9.46
CA PRO A 69 -17.57 16.38 -9.46
C PRO A 69 -17.73 17.27 -10.67
N LEU A 70 -18.49 16.97 -11.72
CA LEU A 70 -18.51 17.84 -12.90
C LEU A 70 -19.41 19.08 -12.66
N ILE A 71 -18.84 20.28 -12.76
CA ILE A 71 -19.59 21.56 -12.68
C ILE A 71 -19.89 22.11 -14.08
N THR A 72 -18.93 22.07 -14.99
CA THR A 72 -19.08 22.65 -16.33
C THR A 72 -18.27 21.88 -17.37
N THR A 73 -18.84 21.75 -18.56
CA THR A 73 -18.19 21.26 -19.78
C THR A 73 -18.50 22.24 -20.90
N GLU A 74 -17.71 23.30 -21.00
CA GLU A 74 -17.78 24.24 -22.12
C GLU A 74 -16.73 23.87 -23.17
N SER A 75 -16.85 24.48 -24.35
CA SER A 75 -15.93 24.25 -25.47
C SER A 75 -14.47 24.52 -25.11
N ASP A 76 -14.21 25.42 -24.17
CA ASP A 76 -12.88 25.85 -23.76
C ASP A 76 -12.43 25.33 -22.40
N ARG A 77 -13.35 24.82 -21.56
CA ARG A 77 -13.07 24.56 -20.15
C ARG A 77 -13.86 23.39 -19.57
N ILE A 78 -13.23 22.68 -18.63
CA ILE A 78 -13.84 21.58 -17.88
C ILE A 78 -13.66 21.86 -16.39
N GLY A 79 -14.78 21.92 -15.66
CA GLY A 79 -14.81 22.27 -14.25
C GLY A 79 -15.14 21.09 -13.35
N PHE A 80 -14.39 20.98 -12.25
CA PHE A 80 -14.60 20.00 -11.19
C PHE A 80 -14.99 20.67 -9.86
N THR A 81 -15.95 20.10 -9.14
CA THR A 81 -16.51 20.56 -7.87
C THR A 81 -15.60 20.22 -6.73
N GLN A 82 -15.59 21.10 -5.75
CA GLN A 82 -14.98 20.88 -4.45
C GLN A 82 -15.86 21.50 -3.36
N PRO A 83 -15.76 21.05 -2.10
CA PRO A 83 -14.95 19.92 -1.66
C PRO A 83 -15.56 18.56 -2.05
N ILE A 84 -14.74 17.51 -1.97
CA ILE A 84 -15.16 16.12 -2.10
C ILE A 84 -14.94 15.40 -0.77
N ASP A 85 -15.86 14.51 -0.42
CA ASP A 85 -15.77 13.69 0.78
C ASP A 85 -15.53 12.23 0.38
N LEU A 86 -14.50 11.63 0.98
CA LEU A 86 -14.14 10.23 0.78
C LEU A 86 -13.97 9.55 2.13
N THR A 87 -14.53 8.35 2.28
CA THR A 87 -14.32 7.53 3.48
C THR A 87 -13.53 6.29 3.11
N TYR A 88 -12.36 6.12 3.71
CA TYR A 88 -11.55 4.91 3.54
C TYR A 88 -11.87 3.90 4.63
N ILE A 89 -11.94 2.63 4.26
CA ILE A 89 -12.21 1.51 5.15
C ILE A 89 -11.12 0.47 4.89
N ASN A 90 -10.39 0.08 5.93
CA ASN A 90 -9.42 -1.00 5.84
C ASN A 90 -9.93 -2.23 6.59
N SER A 91 -10.51 -3.18 5.85
CA SER A 91 -10.95 -4.47 6.37
C SER A 91 -9.87 -5.55 6.30
N GLY A 92 -8.68 -5.21 5.81
CA GLY A 92 -7.52 -6.08 5.79
C GLY A 92 -6.89 -6.25 7.17
N ASN A 93 -5.86 -7.10 7.25
CA ASN A 93 -5.06 -7.29 8.47
C ASN A 93 -3.72 -6.56 8.44
N ARG A 94 -3.51 -5.71 7.43
CA ARG A 94 -2.32 -4.86 7.27
C ARG A 94 -2.71 -3.40 7.19
N GLN A 95 -1.85 -2.53 7.71
CA GLN A 95 -2.01 -1.10 7.48
C GLN A 95 -1.74 -0.77 6.01
N ALA A 96 -2.38 0.28 5.51
CA ALA A 96 -2.14 0.81 4.18
C ALA A 96 -1.85 2.30 4.28
N ARG A 97 -0.84 2.78 3.54
CA ARG A 97 -0.60 4.22 3.37
C ARG A 97 -1.12 4.63 2.00
N ILE A 98 -2.00 5.62 1.99
CA ILE A 98 -2.60 6.19 0.78
C ILE A 98 -1.93 7.54 0.52
N SER A 99 -1.52 7.78 -0.72
CA SER A 99 -0.92 9.04 -1.16
C SER A 99 -1.28 9.33 -2.61
N ASN A 100 -0.88 10.50 -3.13
CA ASN A 100 -1.15 10.92 -4.51
C ASN A 100 -2.62 10.79 -4.90
N LEU A 101 -3.51 11.18 -3.98
CA LEU A 101 -4.94 11.13 -4.18
C LEU A 101 -5.35 12.19 -5.21
N GLY A 102 -6.07 11.77 -6.25
CA GLY A 102 -6.53 12.65 -7.30
C GLY A 102 -7.61 12.00 -8.14
N LEU A 103 -8.08 12.75 -9.13
CA LEU A 103 -8.88 12.24 -10.21
C LEU A 103 -8.04 12.18 -11.49
N VAL A 104 -8.46 11.33 -12.41
CA VAL A 104 -8.06 11.40 -13.81
C VAL A 104 -9.33 11.51 -14.64
N ALA A 105 -9.35 12.45 -15.56
CA ALA A 105 -10.42 12.64 -16.51
C ALA A 105 -9.86 12.47 -17.92
N LEU A 106 -10.54 11.67 -18.75
CA LEU A 106 -10.16 11.39 -20.12
C LEU A 106 -11.37 11.33 -21.04
N LYS A 107 -11.17 11.71 -22.30
CA LYS A 107 -12.16 11.47 -23.34
C LYS A 107 -12.33 9.95 -23.53
N TYR A 108 -13.57 9.50 -23.53
CA TYR A 108 -13.92 8.09 -23.58
C TYR A 108 -14.94 7.80 -24.68
N ASN A 109 -14.77 6.65 -25.32
CA ASN A 109 -15.72 6.13 -26.31
C ASN A 109 -16.77 5.28 -25.58
N ASP A 110 -17.99 5.81 -25.51
CA ASP A 110 -19.13 5.23 -24.79
C ASP A 110 -19.77 4.01 -25.46
N THR A 111 -19.28 3.59 -26.64
CA THR A 111 -19.69 2.33 -27.28
C THR A 111 -19.28 1.08 -26.51
N ARG A 112 -18.29 1.19 -25.60
CA ARG A 112 -17.84 0.11 -24.73
C ARG A 112 -18.14 0.43 -23.26
N THR A 113 -18.34 -0.61 -22.46
CA THR A 113 -18.56 -0.47 -21.01
C THR A 113 -17.25 -0.07 -20.34
N PRO A 114 -17.21 1.04 -19.58
CA PRO A 114 -16.04 1.43 -18.81
C PRO A 114 -15.62 0.38 -17.79
N THR A 115 -14.32 0.16 -17.68
CA THR A 115 -13.70 -0.70 -16.64
C THR A 115 -12.66 0.11 -15.88
N ASP A 116 -12.13 -0.43 -14.78
CA ASP A 116 -11.04 0.22 -14.05
C ASP A 116 -9.79 0.39 -14.92
N ASP A 117 -9.49 -0.59 -15.78
CA ASP A 117 -8.36 -0.54 -16.72
C ASP A 117 -8.52 0.58 -17.75
N SER A 118 -9.77 0.95 -18.08
CA SER A 118 -10.05 2.08 -18.98
C SER A 118 -9.57 3.43 -18.45
N CYS A 119 -9.31 3.57 -17.16
CA CYS A 119 -8.74 4.78 -16.57
C CYS A 119 -7.27 5.01 -16.95
N ASP A 120 -6.56 3.92 -17.24
CA ASP A 120 -5.13 3.94 -17.55
C ASP A 120 -4.87 4.01 -19.06
N GLU A 121 -5.89 3.79 -19.89
CA GLU A 121 -5.81 3.90 -21.35
C GLU A 121 -5.61 5.34 -21.85
N GLY A 122 -4.92 5.50 -22.98
CA GLY A 122 -4.69 6.79 -23.64
C GLY A 122 -3.39 7.49 -23.20
N GLU A 123 -2.91 8.39 -24.07
CA GLU A 123 -1.68 9.13 -23.84
C GLU A 123 -1.83 10.17 -22.71
N PRO A 124 -0.76 10.47 -21.94
CA PRO A 124 -0.84 11.40 -20.82
C PRO A 124 -1.32 12.82 -21.18
N ASP A 125 -1.04 13.27 -22.40
CA ASP A 125 -1.48 14.57 -22.94
C ASP A 125 -2.97 14.62 -23.29
N THR A 126 -3.64 13.46 -23.33
CA THR A 126 -5.09 13.34 -23.50
C THR A 126 -5.84 13.21 -22.19
N LYS A 127 -5.20 13.54 -21.06
CA LYS A 127 -5.73 13.38 -19.70
C LYS A 127 -5.61 14.66 -18.89
N ILE A 128 -6.63 14.95 -18.08
CA ILE A 128 -6.59 15.98 -17.04
C ILE A 128 -6.47 15.27 -15.69
N TYR A 129 -5.63 15.81 -14.81
CA TYR A 129 -5.33 15.23 -13.50
C TYR A 129 -5.66 16.21 -12.37
N PRO A 130 -6.95 16.33 -11.96
CA PRO A 130 -7.30 17.10 -10.78
C PRO A 130 -6.74 16.42 -9.52
N ARG A 131 -5.66 16.97 -8.96
CA ARG A 131 -5.02 16.42 -7.75
C ARG A 131 -5.59 17.09 -6.51
N PHE A 132 -5.88 16.30 -5.48
CA PHE A 132 -6.26 16.87 -4.19
C PHE A 132 -5.04 17.44 -3.46
N ASP A 133 -5.25 18.49 -2.67
CA ASP A 133 -4.27 18.97 -1.70
C ASP A 133 -4.21 17.99 -0.52
N PHE A 134 -3.56 16.86 -0.78
CA PHE A 134 -3.51 15.70 0.10
C PHE A 134 -2.12 15.09 0.05
N SER A 135 -1.45 15.05 1.20
CA SER A 135 -0.09 14.51 1.31
C SER A 135 -0.09 12.99 1.38
N SER A 136 -0.55 12.43 2.50
CA SER A 136 -0.79 11.01 2.67
C SER A 136 -1.53 10.74 3.97
N ILE A 137 -2.17 9.58 4.05
CA ILE A 137 -2.71 9.04 5.30
C ILE A 137 -2.31 7.58 5.46
N THR A 138 -2.19 7.12 6.70
CA THR A 138 -2.02 5.70 7.02
C THR A 138 -3.28 5.21 7.72
N ILE A 139 -3.90 4.17 7.19
CA ILE A 139 -5.09 3.53 7.75
C ILE A 139 -4.72 2.15 8.30
N LYS A 140 -4.98 1.94 9.59
CA LYS A 140 -4.68 0.68 10.29
C LYS A 140 -5.72 -0.39 9.97
N PRO A 141 -5.42 -1.67 10.24
CA PRO A 141 -6.41 -2.75 10.17
C PRO A 141 -7.66 -2.42 11.00
N GLY A 142 -8.84 -2.61 10.42
CA GLY A 142 -10.14 -2.36 11.05
C GLY A 142 -10.54 -0.89 11.18
N GLU A 143 -9.71 0.04 10.70
CA GLU A 143 -9.96 1.47 10.82
C GLU A 143 -10.85 1.99 9.68
N ILE A 144 -11.63 3.02 9.99
CA ILE A 144 -12.41 3.81 9.03
C ILE A 144 -11.95 5.26 9.18
N ILE A 145 -11.56 5.89 8.07
CA ILE A 145 -11.12 7.29 8.07
C ILE A 145 -11.95 8.10 7.08
N ASP A 146 -12.62 9.13 7.61
CA ASP A 146 -13.33 10.13 6.81
C ASP A 146 -12.37 11.25 6.41
N LEU A 147 -12.10 11.36 5.11
CA LEU A 147 -11.44 12.51 4.49
C LEU A 147 -12.53 13.48 4.01
N ARG A 148 -12.90 14.42 4.88
CA ARG A 148 -13.90 15.44 4.57
C ARG A 148 -13.24 16.71 4.06
N GLY A 149 -13.92 17.41 3.16
CA GLY A 149 -13.48 18.74 2.74
C GLY A 149 -12.29 18.72 1.78
N LEU A 150 -12.05 17.62 1.03
CA LEU A 150 -10.90 17.53 0.13
C LEU A 150 -11.03 18.58 -0.99
N LYS A 151 -10.05 19.47 -1.08
CA LYS A 151 -9.94 20.51 -2.11
C LYS A 151 -8.84 20.15 -3.11
N TYR A 152 -8.92 20.70 -4.32
CA TYR A 152 -7.87 20.48 -5.31
C TYR A 152 -6.66 21.37 -5.05
N ALA A 153 -5.47 20.82 -5.31
CA ALA A 153 -4.24 21.59 -5.39
C ALA A 153 -4.22 22.36 -6.72
N PHE A 154 -3.87 23.65 -6.67
CA PHE A 154 -3.79 24.49 -7.86
C PHE A 154 -2.43 24.35 -8.54
N GLY A 155 -2.43 24.05 -9.84
CA GLY A 155 -1.24 23.99 -10.69
C GLY A 155 -1.33 24.91 -11.92
N LEU A 156 -0.27 24.88 -12.73
CA LEU A 156 -0.11 25.73 -13.94
C LEU A 156 -1.26 25.64 -14.95
N LEU A 157 -1.89 24.47 -15.07
CA LEU A 157 -2.96 24.20 -16.04
C LEU A 157 -4.37 24.32 -15.44
N SER A 158 -4.50 24.77 -14.20
CA SER A 158 -5.78 24.78 -13.49
C SER A 158 -6.05 26.14 -12.86
N LYS A 159 -7.28 26.63 -12.94
CA LYS A 159 -7.69 27.90 -12.32
C LYS A 159 -8.81 27.64 -11.31
N PRO A 160 -8.83 28.34 -10.17
CA PRO A 160 -9.96 28.28 -9.27
C PRO A 160 -11.23 28.81 -9.94
N LEU A 161 -12.37 28.17 -9.69
CA LEU A 161 -13.70 28.63 -10.05
C LEU A 161 -14.43 29.06 -8.77
N GLY A 162 -13.95 30.16 -8.20
CA GLY A 162 -14.39 30.62 -6.87
C GLY A 162 -14.20 29.54 -5.80
N GLU A 163 -15.14 29.48 -4.86
CA GLU A 163 -15.17 28.43 -3.82
C GLU A 163 -15.77 27.10 -4.32
N GLN A 164 -16.45 27.14 -5.49
CA GLN A 164 -17.23 26.02 -6.01
C GLN A 164 -16.35 24.91 -6.58
N GLY A 165 -15.19 25.24 -7.15
CA GLY A 165 -14.43 24.26 -7.90
C GLY A 165 -13.10 24.73 -8.48
N ILE A 166 -12.60 23.90 -9.38
CA ILE A 166 -11.41 24.11 -10.18
C ILE A 166 -11.74 23.89 -11.65
N VAL A 167 -11.12 24.65 -12.54
CA VAL A 167 -11.35 24.58 -13.98
C VAL A 167 -10.03 24.32 -14.70
N PHE A 168 -10.09 23.44 -15.69
CA PHE A 168 -9.00 23.10 -16.57
C PHE A 168 -9.34 23.51 -18.01
N PRO A 169 -8.34 23.83 -18.85
CA PRO A 169 -8.56 24.01 -20.28
C PRO A 169 -9.07 22.69 -20.88
N ASN A 170 -9.99 22.79 -21.84
CA ASN A 170 -10.51 21.64 -22.59
C ASN A 170 -9.47 21.14 -23.60
N ILE A 171 -8.41 20.50 -23.11
CA ILE A 171 -7.34 19.93 -23.93
C ILE A 171 -7.83 18.74 -24.78
N PHE A 172 -8.95 18.13 -24.41
CA PHE A 172 -9.54 16.99 -25.10
C PHE A 172 -10.25 17.37 -26.41
N ARG A 173 -10.58 18.66 -26.59
CA ARG A 173 -11.52 19.13 -27.61
C ARG A 173 -12.81 18.31 -27.61
N LEU A 174 -13.40 18.12 -26.42
CA LEU A 174 -14.68 17.42 -26.30
C LEU A 174 -15.71 18.05 -27.23
N THR A 175 -16.28 17.24 -28.11
CA THR A 175 -17.43 17.57 -28.94
C THR A 175 -18.70 17.09 -28.25
N ALA A 176 -19.87 17.54 -28.72
CA ALA A 176 -21.15 17.17 -28.12
C ALA A 176 -21.36 15.65 -28.01
N ASN A 177 -20.82 14.85 -28.93
CA ASN A 177 -21.00 13.40 -28.93
C ASN A 177 -19.94 12.65 -28.10
N ASP A 178 -18.99 13.36 -27.49
CA ASP A 178 -17.95 12.73 -26.70
C ASP A 178 -18.40 12.50 -25.26
N SER A 179 -17.86 11.43 -24.67
CA SER A 179 -18.00 11.16 -23.26
C SER A 179 -16.70 11.43 -22.53
N LEU A 180 -16.81 11.80 -21.25
CA LEU A 180 -15.70 11.97 -20.34
C LEU A 180 -15.78 10.88 -19.27
N LEU A 181 -14.75 10.06 -19.17
CA LEU A 181 -14.59 9.11 -18.08
C LEU A 181 -13.77 9.78 -16.98
N VAL A 182 -14.31 9.79 -15.76
CA VAL A 182 -13.64 10.31 -14.56
C VAL A 182 -13.38 9.16 -13.61
N CYS A 183 -12.13 9.01 -13.21
CA CYS A 183 -11.67 7.95 -12.33
C CYS A 183 -10.99 8.52 -11.08
N LEU A 184 -11.08 7.79 -9.98
CA LEU A 184 -10.24 7.99 -8.80
C LEU A 184 -8.87 7.43 -9.08
N GLN A 185 -7.82 8.20 -8.82
CA GLN A 185 -6.45 7.74 -8.86
C GLN A 185 -5.81 7.91 -7.49
N GLN A 186 -5.11 6.87 -7.05
CA GLN A 186 -4.41 6.89 -5.77
C GLN A 186 -3.21 5.96 -5.79
N ARG A 187 -2.27 6.21 -4.88
CA ARG A 187 -1.13 5.35 -4.62
C ARG A 187 -1.29 4.70 -3.26
N VAL A 188 -1.18 3.37 -3.21
CA VAL A 188 -1.24 2.60 -1.98
C VAL A 188 0.13 1.96 -1.72
N VAL A 189 0.60 2.10 -0.48
CA VAL A 189 1.87 1.54 0.00
C VAL A 189 1.60 0.69 1.24
N THR A 190 2.05 -0.56 1.21
CA THR A 190 1.95 -1.50 2.33
C THR A 190 3.29 -1.62 3.09
N PRO A 191 3.30 -2.17 4.32
CA PRO A 191 4.50 -2.21 5.19
C PRO A 191 5.72 -2.97 4.62
N ASP A 192 5.50 -3.92 3.72
CA ASP A 192 6.55 -4.63 2.98
C ASP A 192 7.16 -3.80 1.85
N SER A 193 6.86 -2.50 1.81
CA SER A 193 7.25 -1.58 0.73
C SER A 193 6.67 -1.94 -0.63
N TYR A 194 5.63 -2.79 -0.69
CA TYR A 194 4.88 -2.95 -1.92
C TYR A 194 4.10 -1.67 -2.21
N VAL A 195 4.25 -1.19 -3.44
CA VAL A 195 3.66 0.07 -3.91
C VAL A 195 2.86 -0.23 -5.16
N VAL A 196 1.60 0.20 -5.16
CA VAL A 196 0.71 0.08 -6.31
C VAL A 196 -0.03 1.38 -6.55
N SER A 197 -0.12 1.79 -7.82
CA SER A 197 -1.03 2.84 -8.26
C SER A 197 -2.34 2.19 -8.68
N LEU A 198 -3.45 2.69 -8.18
CA LEU A 198 -4.76 2.13 -8.40
C LEU A 198 -5.66 3.20 -9.01
N SER A 199 -6.38 2.80 -10.05
CA SER A 199 -7.37 3.61 -10.73
C SER A 199 -8.75 2.95 -10.57
N LYS A 200 -9.79 3.73 -10.31
CA LYS A 200 -11.18 3.25 -10.22
C LYS A 200 -12.12 4.11 -11.04
N ALA A 201 -12.87 3.50 -11.94
CA ALA A 201 -13.84 4.21 -12.76
C ALA A 201 -15.02 4.66 -11.91
N LEU A 202 -15.31 5.96 -11.91
CA LEU A 202 -16.34 6.54 -11.05
C LEU A 202 -17.55 7.06 -11.83
N TRP A 203 -17.30 7.95 -12.79
CA TRP A 203 -18.37 8.64 -13.52
C TRP A 203 -18.09 8.59 -15.01
N LEU A 204 -19.14 8.31 -15.78
CA LEU A 204 -19.15 8.54 -17.22
C LEU A 204 -20.13 9.67 -17.52
N LEU A 205 -19.63 10.72 -18.16
CA LEU A 205 -20.34 11.98 -18.38
C LEU A 205 -20.46 12.23 -19.88
N ARG A 206 -21.68 12.39 -20.41
CA ARG A 206 -21.89 12.77 -21.82
C ARG A 206 -21.96 14.28 -21.97
N SER A 207 -21.21 14.82 -22.94
CA SER A 207 -21.11 16.27 -23.13
C SER A 207 -22.39 16.94 -23.62
N ARG A 208 -23.28 16.23 -24.35
CA ARG A 208 -24.47 16.83 -24.99
C ARG A 208 -25.60 17.16 -24.01
N ASP A 209 -25.96 16.18 -23.20
CA ASP A 209 -27.20 16.20 -22.42
C ASP A 209 -26.93 16.33 -20.91
N GLY A 210 -25.65 16.40 -20.53
CA GLY A 210 -25.23 16.31 -19.12
C GLY A 210 -25.54 14.94 -18.51
N ASP A 211 -25.84 13.94 -19.35
CA ASP A 211 -26.22 12.61 -18.91
C ASP A 211 -25.06 11.97 -18.15
N LEU A 212 -25.37 11.62 -16.90
CA LEU A 212 -24.44 11.19 -15.90
C LEU A 212 -24.73 9.74 -15.57
N ARG A 213 -23.75 8.89 -15.82
CA ARG A 213 -23.79 7.50 -15.39
C ARG A 213 -22.79 7.27 -14.25
N PHE A 214 -23.31 6.84 -13.11
CA PHE A 214 -22.50 6.30 -12.02
C PHE A 214 -21.99 4.91 -12.41
N LEU A 215 -20.69 4.70 -12.24
CA LEU A 215 -20.02 3.42 -12.50
C LEU A 215 -19.76 2.63 -11.20
N PHE A 216 -20.19 3.18 -10.07
CA PHE A 216 -20.12 2.58 -8.75
C PHE A 216 -21.49 2.66 -8.06
N ASP A 217 -21.69 1.79 -7.08
CA ASP A 217 -22.85 1.83 -6.19
C ASP A 217 -22.67 3.00 -5.21
N GLN A 218 -23.34 4.13 -5.48
CA GLN A 218 -23.33 5.27 -4.57
C GLN A 218 -23.76 4.85 -3.15
N GLY A 219 -23.04 5.32 -2.14
CA GLY A 219 -23.31 4.97 -0.75
C GLY A 219 -22.79 3.60 -0.31
N LYS A 220 -22.17 2.81 -1.20
CA LYS A 220 -21.51 1.55 -0.84
C LYS A 220 -19.98 1.63 -0.97
N PRO A 221 -19.22 0.96 -0.09
CA PRO A 221 -17.77 0.88 -0.21
C PRO A 221 -17.35 0.12 -1.47
N MET A 222 -16.60 0.78 -2.35
CA MET A 222 -15.95 0.15 -3.50
C MET A 222 -14.57 -0.39 -3.12
N VAL A 223 -14.25 -1.59 -3.59
CA VAL A 223 -12.96 -2.23 -3.30
C VAL A 223 -11.88 -1.59 -4.16
N VAL A 224 -10.86 -1.00 -3.53
CA VAL A 224 -9.72 -0.39 -4.22
C VAL A 224 -8.52 -1.32 -4.29
N LYS A 225 -8.26 -2.09 -3.24
CA LYS A 225 -7.21 -3.10 -3.20
C LYS A 225 -7.71 -4.31 -2.43
N LYS A 226 -7.57 -5.49 -3.03
CA LYS A 226 -7.82 -6.77 -2.37
C LYS A 226 -6.69 -7.74 -2.65
N THR A 227 -6.21 -8.47 -1.64
CA THR A 227 -5.36 -9.65 -1.88
C THR A 227 -6.24 -10.78 -2.37
N ILE A 228 -5.92 -11.34 -3.54
CA ILE A 228 -6.50 -12.59 -4.02
C ILE A 228 -5.57 -13.69 -3.50
N THR A 229 -5.95 -14.37 -2.43
CA THR A 229 -5.23 -15.55 -1.97
C THR A 229 -5.62 -16.75 -2.84
N TYR A 230 -4.64 -17.39 -3.47
CA TYR A 230 -4.83 -18.60 -4.32
C TYR A 230 -5.10 -19.89 -3.52
N PHE A 231 -5.51 -19.76 -2.25
CA PHE A 231 -5.71 -20.87 -1.32
C PHE A 231 -7.09 -20.78 -0.65
N ASP A 232 -8.12 -20.52 -1.45
CA ASP A 232 -9.51 -20.79 -1.08
C ASP A 232 -9.97 -22.11 -1.73
#